data_AF-A0A9W9IFH5-F1
#
_entry.id   AF-A0A9W9IFH5-F1
#
_cell.length_a   1.000
_cell.length_b   1.000
_cell.length_c   1.000
_cell.angle_alpha   90.00
_cell.angle_beta   90.00
_cell.angle_gamma   90.00
#
_symmetry.space_group_name_H-M   'P 1'
#
loop_
_entity.id
_entity.type
_entity.pdbx_description
1 polymer ?
#
loop_
_entity_poly.entity_id
_entity_poly.type
_entity_poly.pdbx_seq_one_letter_code
_entity_poly.pdbx_strand_id
1 'polypeptide(L)'
;MTQAVWRSPLLPLQKQSRSSSAQAQSDIGTGGRFKRDLLTYLKAYGPRKTGGLVQQLTRYDFDQIRAALVASVPSKQHLAGLDSDVGTLWGWPALKDLMGRIPTQRPKDDSGGQAHIVAQQLQYMRPHLCRWAGDDSNYVDLSEDTPTKYEAGRGRAAPHIKTYIRFADRNKMDSIDWALVTSANLSTQAWGAATNPSGEVRISSWEIGVAVWPDLFSDASARGHERGAPGSANALMVPCFKKDQPDSIPNHLDSQGQTTVVGFRMPYDLPLTPYRASDEPWCATATHHLPDWQGQSWIS
;
A
#
# COMPACT_ATOMS: atom_id res chain seq x y z
N MET A 1 12.38 -5.12 15.44
CA MET A 1 12.02 -5.09 14.01
C MET A 1 10.60 -4.56 13.86
N THR A 2 10.32 -3.77 12.82
CA THR A 2 8.98 -3.24 12.52
C THR A 2 8.29 -4.09 11.45
N GLN A 3 7.12 -4.63 11.80
CA GLN A 3 6.25 -5.44 10.93
C GLN A 3 4.81 -4.90 11.02
N ALA A 4 3.97 -5.27 10.06
CA ALA A 4 2.53 -5.03 10.12
C ALA A 4 1.76 -6.27 9.69
N VAL A 5 0.49 -6.31 10.09
CA VAL A 5 -0.46 -7.34 9.70
C VAL A 5 -1.73 -6.65 9.22
N TRP A 6 -2.25 -7.11 8.08
CA TRP A 6 -3.64 -6.87 7.74
C TRP A 6 -4.46 -8.06 8.23
N ARG A 7 -5.52 -7.78 8.99
CA ARG A 7 -6.42 -8.81 9.51
C ARG A 7 -7.76 -8.66 8.82
N SER A 8 -8.19 -9.70 8.11
CA SER A 8 -9.54 -9.73 7.55
C SER A 8 -10.60 -9.72 8.67
N PRO A 9 -11.83 -9.29 8.38
CA PRO A 9 -12.98 -9.63 9.21
C PRO A 9 -13.13 -11.15 9.36
N LEU A 10 -13.92 -11.57 10.34
CA LEU A 10 -14.33 -12.97 10.43
C LEU A 10 -15.20 -13.29 9.21
N LEU A 11 -14.80 -14.33 8.46
CA LEU A 11 -15.53 -14.77 7.27
C LEU A 11 -16.55 -15.83 7.70
N PRO A 12 -17.86 -15.60 7.58
CA PRO A 12 -18.85 -16.63 7.88
C PRO A 12 -18.92 -17.66 6.74
N LEU A 13 -19.46 -18.85 7.02
CA LEU A 13 -19.80 -19.80 5.96
C LEU A 13 -20.94 -19.23 5.10
N GLN A 14 -20.85 -19.44 3.79
CA GLN A 14 -21.90 -19.03 2.87
C GLN A 14 -23.20 -19.79 3.18
N LYS A 15 -24.29 -19.05 3.44
CA LYS A 15 -25.58 -19.63 3.81
C LYS A 15 -26.31 -20.28 2.63
N GLN A 16 -26.00 -19.88 1.39
CA GLN A 16 -26.55 -20.42 0.13
C GLN A 16 -25.54 -20.28 -1.02
N SER A 17 -25.65 -21.14 -2.03
CA SER A 17 -24.93 -21.02 -3.30
C SER A 17 -25.40 -19.76 -4.04
N ARG A 18 -24.68 -18.63 -3.92
CA ARG A 18 -24.88 -17.52 -4.85
C ARG A 18 -24.57 -18.01 -6.26
N SER A 19 -25.43 -17.69 -7.23
CA SER A 19 -25.21 -18.05 -8.63
C SER A 19 -23.85 -17.50 -9.09
N SER A 20 -23.14 -18.30 -9.88
CA SER A 20 -21.83 -17.96 -10.48
C SER A 20 -21.83 -16.64 -11.25
N SER A 21 -23.00 -16.18 -11.71
CA SER A 21 -23.20 -14.91 -12.39
C SER A 21 -23.02 -13.67 -11.49
N ALA A 22 -23.28 -13.74 -10.18
CA ALA A 22 -23.10 -12.61 -9.26
C ALA A 22 -21.63 -12.41 -8.83
N GLN A 23 -20.76 -13.39 -9.11
CA GLN A 23 -19.31 -13.32 -8.85
C GLN A 23 -18.52 -12.67 -9.99
N ALA A 24 -19.12 -12.57 -11.19
CA ALA A 24 -18.40 -12.23 -12.41
C ALA A 24 -18.10 -10.73 -12.57
N GLN A 25 -18.76 -9.85 -11.81
CA GLN A 25 -18.55 -8.41 -11.94
C GLN A 25 -18.59 -7.77 -10.56
N SER A 26 -17.46 -7.90 -9.86
CA SER A 26 -17.27 -7.30 -8.54
C SER A 26 -16.22 -6.20 -8.66
N ASP A 27 -16.61 -5.01 -8.23
CA ASP A 27 -15.75 -3.83 -8.28
C ASP A 27 -14.50 -4.03 -7.41
N ILE A 28 -13.40 -3.39 -7.82
CA ILE A 28 -12.17 -3.35 -7.03
C ILE A 28 -12.46 -2.77 -5.64
N GLY A 29 -11.98 -3.46 -4.60
CA GLY A 29 -12.23 -3.10 -3.21
C GLY A 29 -13.34 -3.88 -2.52
N THR A 30 -14.15 -4.62 -3.28
CA THR A 30 -15.21 -5.47 -2.74
C THR A 30 -14.69 -6.83 -2.30
N GLY A 31 -15.41 -7.44 -1.35
CA GLY A 31 -15.13 -8.80 -0.89
C GLY A 31 -15.20 -9.88 -1.97
N GLY A 32 -16.15 -9.76 -2.90
CA GLY A 32 -16.27 -10.67 -4.04
C GLY A 32 -15.02 -10.65 -4.92
N ARG A 33 -14.53 -9.45 -5.24
CA ARG A 33 -13.32 -9.23 -6.03
C ARG A 33 -12.08 -9.73 -5.31
N PHE A 34 -11.96 -9.41 -4.01
CA PHE A 34 -10.87 -9.91 -3.16
C PHE A 34 -10.84 -11.45 -3.12
N LYS A 35 -12.01 -12.10 -2.96
CA LYS A 35 -12.13 -13.56 -2.97
C LYS A 35 -11.66 -14.14 -4.30
N ARG A 36 -12.15 -13.59 -5.42
CA ARG A 36 -11.74 -14.01 -6.77
C ARG A 36 -10.22 -13.97 -6.90
N ASP A 37 -9.62 -12.82 -6.61
CA ASP A 37 -8.19 -12.60 -6.80
C ASP A 37 -7.33 -13.45 -5.85
N LEU A 38 -7.76 -13.64 -4.59
CA LEU A 38 -7.07 -14.51 -3.64
C LEU A 38 -7.11 -15.98 -4.06
N LEU A 39 -8.28 -16.46 -4.53
CA LEU A 39 -8.39 -17.84 -5.02
C LEU A 39 -7.56 -18.04 -6.29
N THR A 40 -7.51 -17.06 -7.20
CA THR A 40 -6.64 -17.12 -8.39
C THR A 40 -5.16 -17.17 -8.00
N TYR A 41 -4.74 -16.34 -7.05
CA TYR A 41 -3.37 -16.34 -6.53
C TYR A 41 -2.98 -17.70 -5.94
N LEU A 42 -3.84 -18.27 -5.08
CA LEU A 42 -3.61 -19.57 -4.50
C LEU A 42 -3.59 -20.68 -5.56
N LYS A 43 -4.50 -20.65 -6.54
CA LYS A 43 -4.56 -21.63 -7.63
C LYS A 43 -3.27 -21.64 -8.46
N ALA A 44 -2.56 -20.51 -8.59
CA ALA A 44 -1.30 -20.45 -9.32
C ALA A 44 -0.19 -21.35 -8.71
N TYR A 45 -0.25 -21.65 -7.40
CA TYR A 45 0.66 -22.62 -6.77
C TYR A 45 0.42 -24.08 -7.21
N GLY A 46 -0.75 -24.35 -7.82
CA GLY A 46 -1.17 -25.66 -8.28
C GLY A 46 -1.97 -26.46 -7.24
N PRO A 47 -2.83 -27.40 -7.70
CA PRO A 47 -3.81 -28.09 -6.86
C PRO A 47 -3.18 -28.93 -5.74
N ARG A 48 -1.95 -29.43 -5.93
CA ARG A 48 -1.24 -30.22 -4.91
C ARG A 48 -0.81 -29.38 -3.70
N LYS A 49 -0.46 -28.10 -3.89
CA LYS A 49 0.06 -27.26 -2.80
C LYS A 49 -1.06 -26.56 -2.04
N THR A 50 -2.02 -25.99 -2.76
CA THR A 50 -3.04 -25.08 -2.20
C THR A 50 -4.47 -25.52 -2.49
N GLY A 51 -4.69 -26.63 -3.19
CA GLY A 51 -6.04 -27.07 -3.61
C GLY A 51 -7.01 -27.28 -2.45
N GLY A 52 -6.55 -27.90 -1.36
CA GLY A 52 -7.39 -28.07 -0.15
C GLY A 52 -7.81 -26.73 0.47
N LEU A 53 -6.88 -25.77 0.55
CA LEU A 53 -7.17 -24.42 1.05
C LEU A 53 -8.15 -23.67 0.12
N VAL A 54 -7.96 -23.77 -1.20
CA VAL A 54 -8.87 -23.18 -2.20
C VAL A 54 -10.28 -23.74 -2.04
N GLN A 55 -10.44 -25.06 -1.87
CA GLN A 55 -11.74 -25.70 -1.64
C GLN A 55 -12.40 -25.21 -0.35
N GLN A 56 -11.62 -25.07 0.73
CA GLN A 56 -12.13 -24.53 1.98
C GLN A 56 -12.58 -23.07 1.84
N LEU A 57 -11.71 -22.18 1.35
CA LEU A 57 -11.99 -20.74 1.21
C LEU A 57 -13.15 -20.45 0.25
N THR A 58 -13.40 -21.33 -0.72
CA THR A 58 -14.55 -21.22 -1.63
C THR A 58 -15.88 -21.22 -0.88
N ARG A 59 -15.96 -21.87 0.29
CA ARG A 59 -17.18 -22.00 1.10
C ARG A 59 -17.47 -20.78 1.99
N TYR A 60 -16.52 -19.86 2.12
CA TYR A 60 -16.63 -18.71 3.01
C TYR A 60 -17.11 -17.46 2.29
N ASP A 61 -17.88 -16.64 2.98
CA ASP A 61 -18.36 -15.36 2.49
C ASP A 61 -17.33 -14.27 2.76
N PHE A 62 -16.97 -13.54 1.71
CA PHE A 62 -15.97 -12.48 1.76
C PHE A 62 -16.63 -11.09 1.75
N ASP A 63 -17.96 -10.99 1.71
CA ASP A 63 -18.71 -9.73 1.54
C ASP A 63 -18.34 -8.62 2.52
N GLN A 64 -17.81 -8.94 3.71
CA GLN A 64 -17.36 -7.94 4.69
C GLN A 64 -15.98 -7.34 4.40
N ILE A 65 -15.19 -7.93 3.49
CA ILE A 65 -13.89 -7.39 3.13
C ILE A 65 -14.07 -6.04 2.40
N ARG A 66 -13.24 -5.10 2.80
CA ARG A 66 -13.12 -3.73 2.26
C ARG A 66 -11.65 -3.48 1.94
N ALA A 67 -11.18 -4.09 0.86
CA ALA A 67 -9.79 -4.01 0.43
C ALA A 67 -9.61 -4.57 -0.99
N ALA A 68 -8.51 -4.21 -1.64
CA ALA A 68 -8.05 -4.86 -2.86
C ALA A 68 -6.82 -5.74 -2.59
N LEU A 69 -6.78 -6.91 -3.24
CA LEU A 69 -5.59 -7.74 -3.25
C LEU A 69 -4.61 -7.22 -4.31
N VAL A 70 -3.35 -7.02 -3.93
CA VAL A 70 -2.26 -6.72 -4.86
C VAL A 70 -1.20 -7.78 -4.69
N ALA A 71 -0.94 -8.56 -5.73
CA ALA A 71 -0.07 -9.72 -5.64
C ALA A 71 0.78 -9.92 -6.89
N SER A 72 1.80 -10.75 -6.76
CA SER A 72 2.68 -11.15 -7.83
C SER A 72 2.79 -12.66 -7.90
N VAL A 73 2.71 -13.18 -9.11
CA VAL A 73 2.90 -14.59 -9.44
C VAL A 73 3.98 -14.67 -10.52
N PRO A 74 4.99 -15.55 -10.38
CA PRO A 74 5.98 -15.76 -11.42
C PRO A 74 5.31 -16.12 -12.75
N SER A 75 5.43 -15.24 -13.73
CA SER A 75 4.67 -15.34 -14.99
C SER A 75 5.26 -14.42 -16.07
N LYS A 76 4.81 -14.65 -17.31
CA LYS A 76 4.96 -13.73 -18.44
C LYS A 76 3.56 -13.27 -18.85
N GLN A 77 3.32 -11.97 -18.90
CA GLN A 77 2.00 -11.40 -19.17
C GLN A 77 2.09 -10.42 -20.34
N HIS A 78 1.23 -10.55 -21.34
CA HIS A 78 1.18 -9.62 -22.48
C HIS A 78 0.24 -8.45 -22.18
N LEU A 79 0.76 -7.21 -22.11
CA LEU A 79 0.01 -6.05 -21.62
C LEU A 79 -1.26 -5.75 -22.42
N ALA A 80 -1.21 -5.88 -23.76
CA ALA A 80 -2.31 -5.47 -24.63
C ALA A 80 -3.59 -6.30 -24.44
N GLY A 81 -3.49 -7.47 -23.81
CA GLY A 81 -4.63 -8.36 -23.53
C GLY A 81 -5.08 -8.35 -22.06
N LEU A 82 -4.53 -7.46 -21.23
CA LEU A 82 -4.88 -7.41 -19.81
C LEU A 82 -6.16 -6.62 -19.59
N ASP A 83 -7.15 -7.29 -19.00
CA ASP A 83 -8.39 -6.70 -18.52
C ASP A 83 -8.66 -7.22 -17.11
N SER A 84 -8.68 -6.32 -16.12
CA SER A 84 -8.84 -6.70 -14.72
C SER A 84 -10.28 -7.11 -14.38
N ASP A 85 -11.26 -6.68 -15.18
CA ASP A 85 -12.65 -7.08 -15.02
C ASP A 85 -12.86 -8.52 -15.49
N VAL A 86 -12.09 -8.96 -16.48
CA VAL A 86 -12.09 -10.35 -16.97
C VAL A 86 -11.22 -11.27 -16.09
N GLY A 87 -10.05 -10.81 -15.66
CA GLY A 87 -9.06 -11.66 -14.98
C GLY A 87 -8.29 -10.95 -13.86
N THR A 88 -7.57 -11.74 -13.05
CA THR A 88 -6.67 -11.17 -12.04
C THR A 88 -5.36 -10.73 -12.70
N LEU A 89 -4.96 -9.48 -12.47
CA LEU A 89 -3.68 -8.95 -12.90
C LEU A 89 -2.62 -9.19 -11.80
N TRP A 90 -1.33 -9.20 -12.17
CA TRP A 90 -0.22 -9.39 -11.23
C TRP A 90 0.79 -8.23 -11.34
N GLY A 91 1.59 -8.01 -10.30
CA GLY A 91 2.71 -7.08 -10.32
C GLY A 91 2.32 -5.62 -10.59
N TRP A 92 3.19 -4.88 -11.26
CA TRP A 92 2.98 -3.46 -11.55
C TRP A 92 1.75 -3.20 -12.46
N PRO A 93 1.37 -4.08 -13.42
CA PRO A 93 0.10 -3.91 -14.15
C PRO A 93 -1.12 -3.88 -13.23
N ALA A 94 -1.18 -4.76 -12.23
CA ALA A 94 -2.26 -4.77 -11.24
C ALA A 94 -2.27 -3.49 -10.40
N LEU A 95 -1.10 -3.04 -9.96
CA LEU A 95 -0.96 -1.80 -9.20
C LEU A 95 -1.40 -0.59 -10.03
N LYS A 96 -1.02 -0.53 -11.32
CA LYS A 96 -1.41 0.55 -12.23
C LYS A 96 -2.92 0.59 -12.46
N ASP A 97 -3.56 -0.55 -12.71
CA ASP A 97 -5.02 -0.64 -12.85
C ASP A 97 -5.71 -0.17 -11.57
N LEU A 98 -5.29 -0.66 -10.40
CA LEU A 98 -5.82 -0.23 -9.11
C LEU A 98 -5.72 1.29 -8.92
N MET A 99 -4.54 1.87 -9.16
CA MET A 99 -4.32 3.31 -9.01
C MET A 99 -5.20 4.15 -9.95
N GLY A 100 -5.50 3.66 -11.14
CA GLY A 100 -6.40 4.31 -12.08
C GLY A 100 -7.87 4.31 -11.64
N ARG A 101 -8.25 3.41 -10.72
CA ARG A 101 -9.64 3.29 -10.22
C ARG A 101 -9.89 3.97 -8.88
N ILE A 102 -8.85 4.22 -8.08
CA ILE A 102 -8.99 4.92 -6.80
C ILE A 102 -9.19 6.42 -7.06
N PRO A 103 -10.31 7.03 -6.62
CA PRO A 103 -10.52 8.46 -6.72
C PRO A 103 -9.44 9.23 -5.96
N THR A 104 -9.00 10.36 -6.52
CA THR A 104 -7.91 11.15 -5.96
C THR A 104 -8.38 12.59 -5.80
N GLN A 105 -8.22 13.19 -4.64
CA GLN A 105 -8.47 14.63 -4.47
C GLN A 105 -7.35 15.38 -5.19
N ARG A 106 -7.60 15.92 -6.38
CA ARG A 106 -6.61 16.71 -7.15
C ARG A 106 -7.08 18.15 -7.31
N PRO A 107 -6.21 19.15 -7.08
CA PRO A 107 -5.99 20.19 -8.08
C PRO A 107 -5.25 19.55 -9.27
N LYS A 108 -5.66 19.89 -10.50
CA LYS A 108 -4.93 19.48 -11.71
C LYS A 108 -3.52 20.07 -11.66
N ASP A 109 -2.51 19.24 -11.44
CA ASP A 109 -1.15 19.57 -11.84
C ASP A 109 -0.73 18.61 -12.96
N ASP A 110 -0.54 19.21 -14.13
CA ASP A 110 -0.31 18.55 -15.41
C ASP A 110 1.20 18.56 -15.67
N SER A 111 1.90 17.61 -15.08
CA SER A 111 3.27 17.31 -15.46
C SER A 111 3.45 15.80 -15.51
N GLY A 112 3.12 15.26 -16.68
CA GLY A 112 3.44 13.90 -17.09
C GLY A 112 4.96 13.70 -17.12
N GLY A 113 5.54 13.36 -15.96
CA GLY A 113 6.91 12.91 -15.87
C GLY A 113 7.04 11.52 -16.50
N GLN A 114 7.70 11.46 -17.65
CA GLN A 114 8.10 10.20 -18.28
C GLN A 114 9.04 9.45 -17.33
N ALA A 115 8.71 8.20 -17.00
CA ALA A 115 9.57 7.34 -16.19
C ALA A 115 10.83 6.99 -16.99
N HIS A 116 11.91 7.74 -16.78
CA HIS A 116 13.21 7.44 -17.36
C HIS A 116 13.87 6.29 -16.58
N ILE A 117 14.11 5.16 -17.26
CA ILE A 117 14.94 4.08 -16.74
C ILE A 117 16.40 4.52 -16.90
N VAL A 118 17.05 4.93 -15.82
CA VAL A 118 18.47 5.30 -15.81
C VAL A 118 19.28 4.23 -15.07
N ALA A 119 20.38 3.80 -15.67
CA ALA A 119 21.31 2.76 -15.21
C ALA A 119 22.10 3.10 -13.92
N GLN A 120 21.65 4.07 -13.14
CA GLN A 120 22.22 4.45 -11.84
C GLN A 120 21.09 4.52 -10.80
N GLN A 121 20.49 3.36 -10.53
CA GLN A 121 19.30 3.23 -9.68
C GLN A 121 19.46 3.93 -8.32
N LEU A 122 20.63 3.84 -7.69
CA LEU A 122 20.90 4.52 -6.42
C LEU A 122 20.97 6.04 -6.56
N GLN A 123 21.57 6.57 -7.63
CA GLN A 123 21.66 8.02 -7.84
C GLN A 123 20.28 8.62 -8.11
N TYR A 124 19.43 7.91 -8.86
CA TYR A 124 18.03 8.28 -9.05
C TYR A 124 17.22 8.19 -7.76
N MET A 125 17.45 7.15 -6.95
CA MET A 125 16.71 6.94 -5.70
C MET A 125 17.17 7.86 -4.56
N ARG A 126 18.43 8.33 -4.56
CA ARG A 126 19.04 9.06 -3.44
C ARG A 126 18.20 10.26 -2.96
N PRO A 127 17.65 11.14 -3.82
CA PRO A 127 16.81 12.25 -3.38
C PRO A 127 15.52 11.84 -2.66
N HIS A 128 15.13 10.57 -2.77
CA HIS A 128 13.93 10.00 -2.16
C HIS A 128 14.23 9.18 -0.90
N LEU A 129 15.51 8.97 -0.55
CA LEU A 129 15.88 8.22 0.65
C LEU A 129 15.68 9.08 1.91
N CYS A 130 15.07 8.47 2.93
CA CYS A 130 14.76 9.11 4.21
C CYS A 130 15.21 8.22 5.37
N ARG A 131 15.66 8.84 6.47
CA ARG A 131 16.11 8.15 7.68
C ARG A 131 14.91 7.51 8.39
N TRP A 132 15.09 6.29 8.87
CA TRP A 132 14.03 5.53 9.56
C TRP A 132 13.65 6.11 10.94
N ALA A 133 14.65 6.45 11.75
CA ALA A 133 14.44 6.97 13.10
C ALA A 133 14.22 8.49 13.15
N GLY A 134 14.64 9.20 12.09
CA GLY A 134 14.46 10.65 11.95
C GLY A 134 15.00 11.47 13.14
N ASP A 135 15.94 10.92 13.90
CA ASP A 135 16.57 11.57 15.04
C ASP A 135 17.72 12.46 14.58
N ASP A 136 17.65 13.74 14.95
CA ASP A 136 18.77 14.67 14.87
C ASP A 136 19.31 14.86 16.29
N SER A 137 20.35 14.10 16.64
CA SER A 137 20.90 14.06 17.99
C SER A 137 21.58 15.35 18.46
N ASN A 138 21.63 16.42 17.65
CA ASN A 138 22.57 17.53 17.86
C ASN A 138 21.95 18.93 17.91
N TYR A 139 20.64 19.11 17.74
CA TYR A 139 20.04 20.44 17.82
C TYR A 139 18.72 20.40 18.60
N VAL A 140 18.73 20.99 19.79
CA VAL A 140 17.51 21.49 20.42
C VAL A 140 17.25 22.85 19.78
N ASP A 141 16.44 22.85 18.73
CA ASP A 141 15.97 24.10 18.14
C ASP A 141 14.90 24.69 19.08
N LEU A 142 15.16 25.90 19.56
CA LEU A 142 14.26 26.66 20.44
C LEU A 142 13.31 27.56 19.65
N SER A 143 13.33 27.51 18.32
CA SER A 143 12.39 28.25 17.47
C SER A 143 11.03 27.55 17.42
N GLU A 144 9.95 28.32 17.61
CA GLU A 144 8.56 27.83 17.57
C GLU A 144 8.09 27.39 16.17
N ASP A 145 8.94 27.51 15.14
CA ASP A 145 8.64 27.21 13.74
C ASP A 145 8.96 25.76 13.32
N THR A 146 9.33 24.88 14.25
CA THR A 146 9.57 23.47 13.89
C THR A 146 8.24 22.76 13.62
N PRO A 147 8.04 22.14 12.44
CA PRO A 147 6.82 21.39 12.18
C PRO A 147 6.65 20.27 13.22
N THR A 148 5.45 20.14 13.77
CA THR A 148 5.10 19.10 14.76
C THR A 148 5.53 17.73 14.24
N LYS A 149 6.46 17.08 14.96
CA LYS A 149 6.90 15.72 14.66
C LYS A 149 5.93 14.70 15.26
N TYR A 150 5.39 13.83 14.43
CA TYR A 150 4.52 12.74 14.81
C TYR A 150 5.30 11.42 14.87
N GLU A 151 5.45 10.88 16.08
CA GLU A 151 6.27 9.70 16.31
C GLU A 151 5.47 8.39 16.22
N ALA A 152 5.89 7.45 15.37
CA ALA A 152 5.33 6.11 15.31
C ALA A 152 5.82 5.18 16.43
N GLY A 153 6.84 5.60 17.20
CA GLY A 153 7.39 4.85 18.34
C GLY A 153 8.25 3.65 17.95
N ARG A 154 8.81 3.65 16.73
CA ARG A 154 9.55 2.50 16.17
C ARG A 154 10.93 2.85 15.59
N GLY A 155 11.46 4.03 15.91
CA GLY A 155 12.75 4.50 15.36
C GLY A 155 13.92 3.55 15.59
N ARG A 156 13.94 2.79 16.70
CA ARG A 156 15.00 1.79 16.97
C ARG A 156 14.65 0.37 16.52
N ALA A 157 13.48 0.17 15.92
CA ALA A 157 13.05 -1.12 15.40
C ALA A 157 13.19 -1.14 13.87
N ALA A 158 14.32 -1.66 13.38
CA ALA A 158 14.61 -1.74 11.94
C ALA A 158 13.42 -2.29 11.12
N PRO A 159 13.09 -1.70 9.96
CA PRO A 159 11.93 -2.07 9.18
C PRO A 159 12.11 -3.40 8.45
N HIS A 160 11.10 -4.26 8.56
CA HIS A 160 10.89 -5.38 7.65
C HIS A 160 9.52 -5.30 6.94
N ILE A 161 8.65 -4.39 7.39
CA ILE A 161 7.43 -3.96 6.69
C ILE A 161 7.77 -3.33 5.33
N LYS A 162 6.90 -3.53 4.33
CA LYS A 162 6.93 -2.78 3.06
C LYS A 162 5.58 -2.11 2.89
N THR A 163 5.60 -0.79 2.79
CA THR A 163 4.40 0.02 2.59
C THR A 163 4.59 0.96 1.42
N TYR A 164 3.55 1.09 0.59
CA TYR A 164 3.45 2.11 -0.43
C TYR A 164 2.24 2.97 -0.07
N ILE A 165 2.43 4.26 0.15
CA ILE A 165 1.39 5.17 0.64
C ILE A 165 1.40 6.42 -0.23
N ARG A 166 0.22 6.88 -0.64
CA ARG A 166 0.06 8.21 -1.24
C ARG A 166 -0.68 9.11 -0.27
N PHE A 167 0.01 10.14 0.21
CA PHE A 167 -0.61 11.26 0.91
C PHE A 167 -1.28 12.20 -0.09
N ALA A 168 -2.38 12.84 0.31
CA ALA A 168 -3.07 13.81 -0.55
C ALA A 168 -2.20 15.06 -0.77
N ASP A 169 -1.49 15.50 0.29
CA ASP A 169 -0.49 16.56 0.24
C ASP A 169 0.84 16.01 0.78
N ARG A 170 1.89 16.07 -0.06
CA ARG A 170 3.23 15.57 0.29
C ARG A 170 3.91 16.39 1.40
N ASN A 171 3.58 17.67 1.53
CA ASN A 171 4.19 18.54 2.53
C ASN A 171 3.49 18.42 3.88
N LYS A 172 2.16 18.28 3.88
CA LYS A 172 1.37 18.14 5.12
C LYS A 172 1.32 16.72 5.65
N MET A 173 1.16 15.73 4.76
CA MET A 173 1.02 14.31 5.07
C MET A 173 -0.03 13.99 6.15
N ASP A 174 -1.09 14.79 6.24
CA ASP A 174 -2.17 14.70 7.24
C ASP A 174 -3.37 13.87 6.78
N SER A 175 -3.37 13.47 5.51
CA SER A 175 -4.43 12.71 4.86
C SER A 175 -3.86 11.76 3.80
N ILE A 176 -4.48 10.58 3.69
CA ILE A 176 -4.00 9.46 2.85
C ILE A 176 -5.05 9.16 1.79
N ASP A 177 -4.65 9.16 0.53
CA ASP A 177 -5.51 8.74 -0.56
C ASP A 177 -5.61 7.22 -0.67
N TRP A 178 -4.49 6.53 -0.47
CA TRP A 178 -4.44 5.06 -0.41
C TRP A 178 -3.15 4.59 0.26
N ALA A 179 -3.22 3.38 0.81
CA ALA A 179 -2.08 2.69 1.38
C ALA A 179 -2.09 1.21 0.99
N LEU A 180 -0.91 0.68 0.72
CA LEU A 180 -0.65 -0.72 0.43
C LEU A 180 0.37 -1.25 1.44
N VAL A 181 0.04 -2.35 2.12
CA VAL A 181 0.97 -3.15 2.92
C VAL A 181 1.23 -4.46 2.17
N THR A 182 2.49 -4.80 1.92
CA THR A 182 2.85 -5.93 1.04
C THR A 182 4.14 -6.63 1.47
N SER A 183 4.39 -7.82 0.93
CA SER A 183 5.69 -8.49 0.98
C SER A 183 6.69 -7.95 -0.06
N ALA A 184 6.18 -7.34 -1.15
CA ALA A 184 6.98 -6.90 -2.28
C ALA A 184 7.95 -5.77 -1.91
N ASN A 185 9.25 -6.04 -1.99
CA ASN A 185 10.29 -5.01 -1.98
C ASN A 185 10.28 -4.20 -3.30
N LEU A 186 10.96 -3.06 -3.31
CA LEU A 186 11.20 -2.29 -4.53
C LEU A 186 12.20 -3.02 -5.46
N SER A 187 11.69 -3.98 -6.23
CA SER A 187 12.49 -4.75 -7.19
C SER A 187 11.67 -5.17 -8.41
N THR A 188 12.35 -5.35 -9.54
CA THR A 188 11.76 -5.89 -10.77
C THR A 188 11.37 -7.36 -10.64
N GLN A 189 12.00 -8.11 -9.74
CA GLN A 189 11.62 -9.51 -9.48
C GLN A 189 10.25 -9.61 -8.81
N ALA A 190 10.01 -8.74 -7.82
CA ALA A 190 8.75 -8.64 -7.08
C ALA A 190 7.63 -8.04 -7.93
N TRP A 191 7.85 -6.91 -8.59
CA TRP A 191 6.80 -6.16 -9.29
C TRP A 191 6.69 -6.48 -10.78
N GLY A 192 7.69 -7.12 -11.36
CA GLY A 192 7.84 -7.26 -12.80
C GLY A 192 8.68 -6.15 -13.42
N ALA A 193 9.43 -6.49 -14.46
CA ALA A 193 10.22 -5.53 -15.22
C ALA A 193 9.34 -4.66 -16.15
N ALA A 194 9.96 -3.63 -16.73
CA ALA A 194 9.37 -2.93 -17.87
C ALA A 194 9.08 -3.92 -19.01
N THR A 195 8.15 -3.55 -19.89
CA THR A 195 7.80 -4.39 -21.04
C THR A 195 9.00 -4.63 -21.94
N ASN A 196 9.19 -5.88 -22.33
CA ASN A 196 10.13 -6.21 -23.40
C ASN A 196 9.58 -5.77 -24.78
N PRO A 197 10.38 -5.87 -25.86
CA PRO A 197 9.93 -5.50 -27.21
C PRO A 197 8.71 -6.28 -27.72
N SER A 198 8.41 -7.46 -27.15
CA SER A 198 7.19 -8.23 -27.45
C SER A 198 5.98 -7.82 -26.60
N GLY A 199 6.06 -6.74 -25.82
CA GLY A 199 4.95 -6.23 -25.01
C GLY A 199 4.66 -7.05 -23.74
N GLU A 200 5.59 -7.91 -23.32
CA GLU A 200 5.44 -8.77 -22.16
C GLU A 200 6.09 -8.19 -20.91
N VAL A 201 5.41 -8.36 -19.77
CA VAL A 201 5.94 -8.14 -18.43
C VAL A 201 6.32 -9.48 -17.83
N ARG A 202 7.57 -9.60 -17.35
CA ARG A 202 8.06 -10.78 -16.64
C ARG A 202 8.13 -10.51 -15.14
N ILE A 203 7.44 -11.33 -14.37
CA ILE A 203 7.46 -11.36 -12.90
C ILE A 203 8.19 -12.63 -12.46
N SER A 204 9.04 -12.54 -11.43
CA SER A 204 9.91 -13.65 -11.00
C SER A 204 9.64 -14.14 -9.58
N SER A 205 8.95 -13.35 -8.76
CA SER A 205 8.70 -13.68 -7.35
C SER A 205 7.21 -13.84 -7.03
N TRP A 206 6.94 -14.56 -5.95
CA TRP A 206 5.64 -14.64 -5.32
C TRP A 206 5.53 -13.52 -4.29
N GLU A 207 4.55 -12.64 -4.45
CA GLU A 207 4.30 -11.55 -3.50
C GLU A 207 2.81 -11.43 -3.22
N ILE A 208 2.45 -10.91 -2.05
CA ILE A 208 1.07 -10.65 -1.68
C ILE A 208 0.98 -9.43 -0.77
N GLY A 209 -0.05 -8.63 -0.98
CA GLY A 209 -0.32 -7.42 -0.24
C GLY A 209 -1.78 -7.00 -0.35
N VAL A 210 -2.13 -6.03 0.48
CA VAL A 210 -3.49 -5.52 0.60
C VAL A 210 -3.47 -4.01 0.52
N ALA A 211 -4.27 -3.47 -0.41
CA ALA A 211 -4.48 -2.06 -0.59
C ALA A 211 -5.82 -1.61 -0.01
N VAL A 212 -5.81 -0.45 0.64
CA VAL A 212 -6.97 0.21 1.25
C VAL A 212 -6.98 1.69 0.90
N TRP A 213 -8.16 2.27 0.76
CA TRP A 213 -8.40 3.70 0.51
C TRP A 213 -9.70 4.15 1.19
N PRO A 214 -9.94 5.45 1.39
CA PRO A 214 -11.06 5.95 2.19
C PRO A 214 -12.43 5.45 1.70
N ASP A 215 -12.73 5.55 0.40
CA ASP A 215 -14.06 5.28 -0.17
C ASP A 215 -14.58 3.86 0.09
N LEU A 216 -13.70 2.91 0.39
CA LEU A 216 -14.06 1.56 0.83
C LEU A 216 -14.96 1.55 2.07
N PHE A 217 -14.86 2.60 2.90
CA PHE A 217 -15.54 2.75 4.18
C PHE A 217 -16.61 3.84 4.13
N SER A 218 -16.92 4.37 2.94
CA SER A 218 -18.07 5.24 2.72
C SER A 218 -19.38 4.47 2.94
N ASP A 219 -20.39 5.17 3.43
CA ASP A 219 -21.65 4.56 3.82
C ASP A 219 -22.42 4.01 2.61
N ALA A 220 -22.94 2.79 2.72
CA ALA A 220 -23.51 2.08 1.57
C ALA A 220 -24.78 2.74 1.01
N SER A 221 -25.50 3.49 1.85
CA SER A 221 -26.70 4.26 1.50
C SER A 221 -26.42 5.44 0.55
N ALA A 222 -25.19 5.97 0.54
CA ALA A 222 -24.79 7.07 -0.34
C ALA A 222 -24.42 6.61 -1.77
N ARG A 223 -24.22 5.30 -1.99
CA ARG A 223 -23.86 4.73 -3.30
C ARG A 223 -24.98 4.75 -4.33
N GLY A 224 -26.21 5.09 -3.92
CA GLY A 224 -27.39 5.22 -4.80
C GLY A 224 -27.66 6.65 -5.30
N HIS A 225 -26.84 7.64 -4.93
CA HIS A 225 -26.92 8.99 -5.48
C HIS A 225 -25.77 9.21 -6.46
N GLU A 226 -26.02 9.98 -7.53
CA GLU A 226 -25.05 10.27 -8.57
C GLU A 226 -23.71 10.69 -7.95
N ARG A 227 -22.62 10.02 -8.37
CA ARG A 227 -21.25 10.34 -7.95
C ARG A 227 -21.00 11.82 -8.26
N GLY A 228 -20.88 12.66 -7.22
CA GLY A 228 -20.65 14.10 -7.34
C GLY A 228 -21.79 15.00 -6.85
N ALA A 229 -22.90 14.45 -6.36
CA ALA A 229 -23.92 15.27 -5.71
C ALA A 229 -23.39 15.83 -4.35
N PRO A 230 -23.65 17.11 -4.04
CA PRO A 230 -23.27 17.69 -2.75
C PRO A 230 -24.04 16.96 -1.64
N GLY A 231 -23.32 16.28 -0.74
CA GLY A 231 -23.88 15.44 0.33
C GLY A 231 -23.58 13.93 0.23
N SER A 232 -22.79 13.48 -0.75
CA SER A 232 -22.25 12.11 -0.76
C SER A 232 -21.37 11.88 0.47
N ALA A 233 -21.71 10.90 1.31
CA ALA A 233 -20.93 10.48 2.46
C ALA A 233 -19.46 10.24 2.07
N ASN A 234 -18.57 11.15 2.48
CA ASN A 234 -17.14 11.03 2.22
C ASN A 234 -16.44 10.37 3.40
N ALA A 235 -15.60 9.38 3.10
CA ALA A 235 -14.67 8.82 4.05
C ALA A 235 -13.33 9.55 3.93
N LEU A 236 -12.66 9.76 5.06
CA LEU A 236 -11.31 10.32 5.14
C LEU A 236 -10.37 9.29 5.78
N MET A 237 -9.19 9.08 5.19
CA MET A 237 -8.15 8.28 5.82
C MET A 237 -7.04 9.18 6.36
N VAL A 238 -6.68 9.00 7.63
CA VAL A 238 -5.70 9.83 8.34
C VAL A 238 -4.60 8.97 8.96
N PRO A 239 -3.35 9.46 9.05
CA PRO A 239 -2.29 8.77 9.75
C PRO A 239 -2.58 8.68 11.26
N CYS A 240 -2.26 7.54 11.87
CA CYS A 240 -2.39 7.30 13.30
C CYS A 240 -1.06 6.88 13.91
N PHE A 241 -0.69 7.51 15.02
CA PHE A 241 0.60 7.35 15.69
C PHE A 241 0.42 6.81 17.09
N LYS A 242 1.12 5.71 17.42
CA LYS A 242 1.09 5.03 18.74
C LYS A 242 -0.32 4.58 19.20
N LYS A 243 -1.33 4.61 18.33
CA LYS A 243 -2.72 4.20 18.59
C LYS A 243 -3.33 3.51 17.37
N ASP A 244 -4.45 2.83 17.60
CA ASP A 244 -5.12 2.03 16.56
C ASP A 244 -6.26 2.80 15.85
N GLN A 245 -6.77 3.89 16.44
CA GLN A 245 -7.84 4.72 15.87
C GLN A 245 -7.51 6.21 16.03
N PRO A 246 -8.02 7.09 15.16
CA PRO A 246 -7.90 8.55 15.34
C PRO A 246 -8.77 9.02 16.51
N ASP A 247 -8.37 10.10 17.20
CA ASP A 247 -9.13 10.60 18.38
C ASP A 247 -10.36 11.40 17.94
N SER A 248 -10.25 12.13 16.83
CA SER A 248 -11.30 12.93 16.20
C SER A 248 -10.94 13.21 14.74
N ILE A 249 -11.88 13.76 13.96
CA ILE A 249 -11.55 14.41 12.68
C ILE A 249 -10.58 15.56 13.00
N PRO A 250 -9.43 15.69 12.32
CA PRO A 250 -8.59 16.88 12.48
C PRO A 250 -9.39 18.12 12.13
N ASN A 251 -9.45 19.12 13.03
CA ASN A 251 -10.32 20.29 12.88
C ASN A 251 -10.13 21.04 11.54
N HIS A 252 -8.94 20.99 10.94
CA HIS A 252 -8.64 21.62 9.65
C HIS A 252 -9.11 20.80 8.44
N LEU A 253 -9.45 19.53 8.64
CA LEU A 253 -10.02 18.62 7.63
C LEU A 253 -11.54 18.41 7.84
N ASP A 254 -12.10 18.94 8.93
CA ASP A 254 -13.53 18.97 9.23
C ASP A 254 -14.26 19.92 8.27
N SER A 255 -14.44 19.43 7.05
CA SER A 255 -15.40 19.96 6.09
C SER A 255 -16.73 19.27 6.40
N GLN A 256 -17.79 20.04 6.64
CA GLN A 256 -19.11 19.64 7.18
C GLN A 256 -19.90 18.57 6.38
N GLY A 257 -19.29 17.44 6.06
CA GLY A 257 -19.85 16.38 5.21
C GLY A 257 -19.05 15.07 5.18
N GLN A 258 -17.93 14.96 5.91
CA GLN A 258 -17.27 13.67 6.11
C GLN A 258 -17.97 12.87 7.20
N THR A 259 -18.38 11.64 6.89
CA THR A 259 -19.17 10.80 7.80
C THR A 259 -18.32 9.72 8.48
N THR A 260 -17.18 9.36 7.90
CA THR A 260 -16.35 8.25 8.35
C THR A 260 -14.86 8.62 8.34
N VAL A 261 -14.18 8.46 9.47
CA VAL A 261 -12.71 8.58 9.56
C VAL A 261 -12.07 7.21 9.73
N VAL A 262 -11.10 6.92 8.88
CA VAL A 262 -10.34 5.67 8.89
C VAL A 262 -8.90 5.97 9.30
N GLY A 263 -8.47 5.41 10.43
CA GLY A 263 -7.08 5.51 10.85
C GLY A 263 -6.18 4.55 10.09
N PHE A 264 -5.06 5.05 9.56
CA PHE A 264 -3.96 4.22 9.06
C PHE A 264 -2.77 4.29 10.02
N ARG A 265 -2.47 3.18 10.68
CA ARG A 265 -1.39 3.12 11.68
C ARG A 265 -0.02 3.26 11.01
N MET A 266 0.64 4.39 11.24
CA MET A 266 1.92 4.70 10.61
C MET A 266 3.05 3.85 11.19
N PRO A 267 3.91 3.25 10.35
CA PRO A 267 5.04 2.45 10.81
C PRO A 267 6.31 3.28 11.09
N TYR A 268 6.36 4.53 10.61
CA TYR A 268 7.48 5.47 10.74
C TYR A 268 6.97 6.88 11.08
N ASP A 269 7.87 7.73 11.55
CA ASP A 269 7.58 9.10 11.97
C ASP A 269 7.25 10.00 10.77
N LEU A 270 6.43 11.03 10.99
CA LEU A 270 6.17 12.10 10.02
C LEU A 270 6.47 13.49 10.63
N PRO A 271 6.85 14.50 9.82
CA PRO A 271 7.23 14.38 8.41
C PRO A 271 8.48 13.52 8.22
N LEU A 272 8.65 12.97 7.01
CA LEU A 272 9.83 12.15 6.69
C LEU A 272 11.10 12.99 6.81
N THR A 273 12.17 12.38 7.35
CA THR A 273 13.48 13.04 7.46
C THR A 273 14.38 12.63 6.29
N PRO A 274 14.72 13.54 5.35
CA PRO A 274 15.58 13.19 4.23
C PRO A 274 16.97 12.73 4.66
N TYR A 275 17.61 11.92 3.80
CA TYR A 275 19.04 11.62 3.93
C TYR A 275 19.89 12.89 3.83
N ARG A 276 20.90 12.99 4.68
CA ARG A 276 21.98 13.98 4.57
C ARG A 276 22.93 13.61 3.43
N ALA A 277 23.75 14.57 3.02
CA ALA A 277 24.80 14.32 2.03
C ALA A 277 25.77 13.20 2.45
N SER A 278 26.01 13.05 3.76
CA SER A 278 26.86 12.00 4.36
C SER A 278 26.16 10.68 4.60
N ASP A 279 24.83 10.60 4.45
CA ASP A 279 24.10 9.38 4.76
C ASP A 279 24.27 8.35 3.64
N GLU A 280 24.39 7.09 4.06
CA GLU A 280 24.52 5.92 3.20
C GLU A 280 23.44 4.89 3.52
N PRO A 281 22.86 4.22 2.51
CA PRO A 281 21.96 3.11 2.75
C PRO A 281 22.73 1.94 3.37
N TRP A 282 22.10 1.24 4.31
CA TRP A 282 22.65 0.01 4.87
C TRP A 282 22.91 -1.04 3.79
N CYS A 283 24.08 -1.66 3.81
CA CYS A 283 24.47 -2.74 2.91
C CYS A 283 25.11 -3.87 3.71
N ALA A 284 24.48 -5.06 3.70
CA ALA A 284 24.93 -6.19 4.52
C ALA A 284 26.33 -6.70 4.14
N THR A 285 26.78 -6.48 2.89
CA THR A 285 28.10 -6.86 2.39
C THR A 285 29.12 -5.72 2.47
N ALA A 286 28.76 -4.57 3.04
CA ALA A 286 29.70 -3.49 3.30
C ALA A 286 30.31 -3.65 4.69
N THR A 287 31.44 -2.98 4.93
CA THR A 287 32.07 -2.89 6.25
C THR A 287 31.74 -1.55 6.89
N HIS A 288 31.25 -1.58 8.13
CA HIS A 288 30.93 -0.43 8.96
C HIS A 288 31.76 -0.47 10.25
N HIS A 289 32.81 0.36 10.30
CA HIS A 289 33.77 0.37 11.41
C HIS A 289 33.24 1.04 12.68
N LEU A 290 32.23 1.91 12.57
CA LEU A 290 31.64 2.57 13.74
C LEU A 290 30.89 1.54 14.59
N PRO A 291 31.07 1.57 15.93
CA PRO A 291 30.36 0.67 16.81
C PRO A 291 28.86 0.97 16.78
N ASP A 292 28.06 -0.09 16.76
CA ASP A 292 26.61 -0.02 16.90
C ASP A 292 26.19 0.25 18.36
N TRP A 293 24.90 0.15 18.63
CA TRP A 293 24.34 0.36 19.97
C TRP A 293 24.79 -0.66 21.02
N GLN A 294 25.39 -1.79 20.62
CA GLN A 294 26.02 -2.78 21.49
C GLN A 294 27.55 -2.65 21.54
N GLY A 295 28.11 -1.62 20.93
CA GLY A 295 29.56 -1.45 20.86
C GLY A 295 30.25 -2.35 19.82
N GLN A 296 29.50 -2.96 18.89
CA GLN A 296 30.04 -3.89 17.89
C GLN A 296 30.15 -3.22 16.52
N SER A 297 31.24 -3.45 15.79
CA SER A 297 31.37 -3.06 14.38
C SER A 297 30.86 -4.16 13.45
N TRP A 298 30.39 -3.82 12.25
CA TRP A 298 30.00 -4.79 11.22
C TRP A 298 31.12 -4.92 10.17
N ILE A 299 31.76 -6.08 10.08
CA ILE A 299 32.82 -6.35 9.11
C ILE A 299 32.38 -7.55 8.27
N SER A 300 32.21 -7.34 6.97
CA SER A 300 31.79 -8.38 6.01
C SER A 300 32.97 -9.23 5.55
#